data_AF-A7B1R0-F1
#
_entry.id   AF-A7B1R0-F1
#
_cell.length_a   1.000
_cell.length_b   1.000
_cell.length_c   1.000
_cell.angle_alpha   90.00
_cell.angle_beta   90.00
_cell.angle_gamma   90.00
#
_symmetry.space_group_name_H-M   'P 1'
#
loop_
_entity.id
_entity.type
_entity.pdbx_description
1 polymer ?
#
loop_
_entity_poly.entity_id
_entity_poly.type
_entity_poly.pdbx_seq_one_letter_code
_entity_poly.pdbx_strand_id
1 'polypeptide(L)'
;MSNKSSGQQVQYWYHRLEERCIYLCVEEYIPLRIAELCRKRGYTKYRLAQLTGITQTALGNMLNQKSMPTMANLEKICDAFEITIAQFFSDDESRLDLTKEQKEILEIWDGLDEKEREIFMTFIRSLKK
;
A
#
# COMPACT_ATOMS: atom_id res chain seq x y z
N MET A 1 24.88 18.72 21.45
CA MET A 1 25.17 17.44 20.80
C MET A 1 24.57 16.31 21.63
N SER A 2 23.44 15.74 21.20
CA SER A 2 23.10 14.37 21.54
C SER A 2 22.17 13.84 20.44
N ASN A 3 22.74 12.93 19.66
CA ASN A 3 22.19 12.36 18.44
C ASN A 3 21.16 11.29 18.86
N LYS A 4 19.87 11.62 18.87
CA LYS A 4 18.83 10.61 19.12
C LYS A 4 18.47 9.91 17.82
N SER A 5 18.86 8.64 17.78
CA SER A 5 18.66 7.65 16.73
C SER A 5 17.29 7.72 16.07
N SER A 6 17.29 7.73 14.73
CA SER A 6 16.14 7.80 13.82
C SER A 6 15.03 6.77 14.12
N GLY A 7 15.33 5.71 14.88
CA GLY A 7 14.33 4.71 15.32
C GLY A 7 13.39 5.16 16.43
N GLN A 8 13.81 6.09 17.31
CA GLN A 8 12.96 6.56 18.42
C GLN A 8 11.90 7.57 17.96
N GLN A 9 12.16 8.32 16.89
CA GLN A 9 11.17 9.21 16.29
C GLN A 9 10.00 8.40 15.72
N VAL A 10 10.28 7.35 14.95
CA VAL A 10 9.25 6.52 14.30
C VAL A 10 8.29 5.90 15.33
N GLN A 11 8.81 5.33 16.42
CA GLN A 11 7.99 4.77 17.51
C GLN A 11 7.10 5.81 18.20
N TYR A 12 7.61 7.03 18.36
CA TYR A 12 6.85 8.14 18.95
C TYR A 12 5.68 8.61 18.06
N TRP A 13 5.84 8.52 16.74
CA TRP A 13 4.77 8.84 15.78
C TRP A 13 3.63 7.80 15.83
N TYR A 14 3.95 6.52 15.98
CA TYR A 14 2.94 5.45 16.10
C TYR A 14 2.12 5.55 17.39
N HIS A 15 2.77 5.76 18.55
CA HIS A 15 2.08 5.81 19.85
C HIS A 15 1.16 7.04 19.99
N ARG A 16 1.38 8.11 19.20
CA ARG A 16 0.54 9.31 19.21
C ARG A 16 -0.73 9.17 18.37
N LEU A 17 -0.80 8.20 17.46
CA LEU A 17 -1.95 8.00 16.57
C LEU A 17 -3.12 7.27 17.24
N GLU A 18 -2.90 6.58 18.36
CA GLU A 18 -3.94 5.76 19.02
C GLU A 18 -4.94 6.56 19.86
N GLU A 19 -4.64 7.80 20.28
CA GLU A 19 -5.47 8.49 21.30
C GLU A 19 -6.42 9.57 20.77
N ARG A 20 -6.41 9.92 19.48
CA ARG A 20 -7.33 10.94 18.94
C ARG A 20 -7.71 10.65 17.49
N CYS A 21 -8.93 10.17 17.26
CA CYS A 21 -9.61 10.55 16.03
C CYS A 21 -9.60 12.09 15.97
N ILE A 22 -9.06 12.68 14.89
CA ILE A 22 -9.32 14.03 14.33
C ILE A 22 -8.02 14.54 13.65
N TYR A 23 -8.02 14.50 12.30
CA TYR A 23 -7.01 14.91 11.32
C TYR A 23 -5.91 13.90 10.96
N LEU A 24 -6.17 13.14 9.89
CA LEU A 24 -5.12 12.63 9.02
C LEU A 24 -4.39 13.83 8.39
N CYS A 25 -3.11 14.02 8.73
CA CYS A 25 -2.27 14.95 7.97
C CYS A 25 -1.97 14.30 6.62
N VAL A 26 -2.78 14.61 5.61
CA VAL A 26 -2.72 13.98 4.27
C VAL A 26 -1.34 14.16 3.63
N GLU A 27 -0.68 15.29 3.90
CA GLU A 27 0.67 15.60 3.43
C GLU A 27 1.74 14.65 3.96
N GLU A 28 1.57 14.14 5.18
CA GLU A 28 2.45 13.14 5.78
C GLU A 28 2.03 11.73 5.39
N TYR A 29 0.72 11.45 5.39
CA TYR A 29 0.19 10.11 5.16
C TYR A 29 0.45 9.60 3.74
N ILE A 30 0.16 10.40 2.71
CA ILE A 30 0.24 9.94 1.32
C ILE A 30 1.65 9.44 0.97
N PRO A 31 2.73 10.19 1.24
CA PRO A 31 4.09 9.72 0.98
C PRO A 31 4.46 8.46 1.75
N LEU A 32 4.05 8.35 3.02
CA LEU A 32 4.30 7.17 3.85
C LEU A 32 3.59 5.94 3.27
N ARG A 33 2.31 6.08 2.90
CA ARG A 33 1.51 5.00 2.33
C ARG A 33 2.07 4.54 0.98
N ILE A 34 2.50 5.45 0.11
CA ILE A 34 3.14 5.08 -1.17
C ILE A 34 4.44 4.31 -0.93
N ALA A 35 5.28 4.77 0.02
CA ALA A 35 6.53 4.09 0.37
C ALA A 35 6.27 2.69 0.94
N GLU A 36 5.24 2.55 1.76
CA GLU A 36 4.81 1.27 2.32
C GLU A 36 4.35 0.28 1.24
N LEU A 37 3.47 0.73 0.33
CA LEU A 37 2.96 -0.09 -0.79
C LEU A 37 4.11 -0.50 -1.73
N CYS A 38 5.05 0.41 -2.00
CA CYS A 38 6.27 0.09 -2.74
C CYS A 38 7.06 -1.03 -2.07
N ARG A 39 7.27 -0.94 -0.75
CA ARG A 39 7.99 -1.96 0.02
C ARG A 39 7.28 -3.32 -0.04
N LYS A 40 5.95 -3.35 0.13
CA LYS A 40 5.15 -4.60 0.10
C LYS A 40 5.19 -5.28 -1.27
N ARG A 41 5.13 -4.52 -2.36
CA ARG A 41 5.15 -5.04 -3.74
C ARG A 41 6.55 -5.17 -4.33
N GLY A 42 7.60 -4.80 -3.60
CA GLY A 42 8.99 -4.80 -4.10
C GLY A 42 9.25 -3.76 -5.20
N TYR A 43 8.45 -2.69 -5.28
CA TYR A 43 8.59 -1.67 -6.30
C TYR A 43 9.65 -0.64 -5.92
N THR A 44 10.57 -0.39 -6.85
CA THR A 44 11.44 0.78 -6.79
C THR A 44 10.67 2.02 -7.25
N LYS A 45 11.16 3.22 -6.90
CA LYS A 45 10.62 4.49 -7.44
C LYS A 45 10.61 4.49 -8.97
N TYR A 46 11.64 3.92 -9.60
CA TYR A 46 11.71 3.73 -11.04
C TYR A 46 10.56 2.85 -11.56
N ARG A 47 10.32 1.71 -10.91
CA ARG A 47 9.24 0.81 -11.30
C ARG A 47 7.87 1.46 -11.17
N LEU A 48 7.63 2.18 -10.07
CA LEU A 48 6.39 2.92 -9.87
C LEU A 48 6.20 4.00 -10.96
N ALA A 49 7.27 4.70 -11.35
CA ALA A 49 7.22 5.67 -12.44
C ALA A 49 6.79 5.03 -13.76
N GLN A 50 7.31 3.84 -14.08
CA GLN A 50 6.92 3.11 -15.28
C GLN A 50 5.46 2.67 -15.26
N LEU A 51 4.97 2.17 -14.13
CA LEU A 51 3.58 1.68 -14.00
C LEU A 51 2.55 2.81 -14.05
N THR A 52 2.85 3.94 -13.41
CA THR A 52 1.92 5.07 -13.28
C THR A 52 2.00 6.06 -14.45
N GLY A 53 3.10 6.04 -15.23
CA GLY A 53 3.43 7.08 -16.20
C GLY A 53 3.82 8.42 -15.56
N ILE A 54 3.95 8.49 -14.23
CA ILE A 54 4.41 9.68 -13.51
C ILE A 54 5.93 9.71 -13.53
N THR A 55 6.54 10.88 -13.78
CA THR A 55 8.00 10.99 -13.82
C THR A 55 8.62 10.67 -12.46
N GLN A 56 9.83 10.08 -12.47
CA GLN A 56 10.56 9.79 -11.23
C GLN A 56 10.85 11.04 -10.39
N THR A 57 11.01 12.20 -11.03
CA THR A 57 11.20 13.49 -10.34
C THR A 57 9.92 13.90 -9.63
N ALA A 58 8.76 13.80 -10.29
CA ALA A 58 7.47 14.12 -9.69
C ALA A 58 7.16 13.17 -8.51
N LEU A 59 7.35 11.85 -8.69
CA LEU A 59 7.24 10.88 -7.59
C LEU A 59 8.24 11.17 -6.46
N GLY A 60 9.47 11.57 -6.80
CA GLY A 60 10.47 11.99 -5.82
C GLY A 60 10.04 13.21 -5.02
N ASN A 61 9.44 14.22 -5.66
CA ASN A 61 8.92 15.39 -4.98
C ASN A 61 7.75 15.03 -4.07
N MET A 62 6.83 14.15 -4.50
CA MET A 62 5.74 13.64 -3.68
C MET A 62 6.25 12.88 -2.45
N LEU A 63 7.17 11.93 -2.64
CA LEU A 63 7.72 11.12 -1.55
C LEU A 63 8.53 11.94 -0.54
N ASN A 64 9.14 13.05 -0.96
CA ASN A 64 9.86 13.97 -0.10
C ASN A 64 8.99 15.15 0.38
N GLN A 65 7.65 15.06 0.26
CA GLN A 65 6.70 16.07 0.74
C GLN A 65 6.91 17.47 0.13
N LYS A 66 7.56 17.57 -1.03
CA LYS A 66 7.76 18.85 -1.75
C LYS A 66 6.55 19.24 -2.59
N SER A 67 5.66 18.29 -2.87
CA SER A 67 4.44 18.51 -3.66
C SER A 67 3.42 17.43 -3.36
N MET A 68 2.14 17.78 -3.31
CA MET A 68 1.06 16.79 -3.21
C MET A 68 0.71 16.18 -4.57
N PRO A 69 0.42 14.87 -4.65
CA PRO A 69 -0.20 14.34 -5.84
C PRO A 69 -1.57 14.98 -6.05
N THR A 70 -1.90 15.27 -7.31
CA THR A 70 -3.28 15.55 -7.69
C THR A 70 -4.12 14.29 -7.53
N MET A 71 -5.45 14.44 -7.49
CA MET A 71 -6.36 13.30 -7.44
C MET A 71 -6.10 12.30 -8.58
N ALA A 72 -5.92 12.79 -9.81
CA ALA A 72 -5.61 11.94 -10.97
C ALA A 72 -4.27 11.20 -10.87
N ASN A 73 -3.26 11.79 -10.22
CA ASN A 73 -1.99 11.10 -9.98
C ASN A 73 -2.13 10.06 -8.87
N LEU A 74 -2.94 10.34 -7.85
CA LEU A 74 -3.25 9.38 -6.79
C LEU A 74 -4.02 8.18 -7.33
N GLU A 75 -4.98 8.38 -8.23
CA GLU A 75 -5.70 7.32 -8.95
C GLU A 75 -4.74 6.40 -9.69
N LYS A 76 -3.86 6.96 -10.53
CA LYS A 76 -2.83 6.18 -11.25
C LYS A 76 -1.93 5.38 -10.33
N ILE A 77 -1.58 5.95 -9.17
CA ILE A 77 -0.79 5.27 -8.15
C ILE A 77 -1.59 4.10 -7.55
N CYS A 78 -2.87 4.29 -7.23
CA CYS A 78 -3.74 3.24 -6.73
C CYS A 78 -3.91 2.11 -7.75
N ASP A 79 -4.12 2.44 -9.03
CA ASP A 79 -4.22 1.49 -10.13
C ASP A 79 -2.93 0.66 -10.27
N ALA A 80 -1.76 1.29 -10.17
CA ALA A 80 -0.47 0.60 -10.22
C ALA A 80 -0.26 -0.38 -9.06
N PHE A 81 -0.99 -0.22 -7.96
CA PHE A 81 -0.98 -1.13 -6.81
C PHE A 81 -2.18 -2.08 -6.77
N GLU A 82 -3.10 -1.95 -7.72
CA GLU A 82 -4.37 -2.72 -7.81
C GLU A 82 -5.24 -2.55 -6.55
N ILE A 83 -5.32 -1.33 -6.03
CA ILE A 83 -6.16 -0.96 -4.89
C ILE A 83 -7.10 0.19 -5.25
N THR A 84 -8.20 0.34 -4.52
CA THR A 84 -9.05 1.53 -4.65
C THR A 84 -8.49 2.69 -3.82
N ILE A 85 -8.92 3.92 -4.13
CA ILE A 85 -8.61 5.10 -3.29
C ILE A 85 -9.08 4.89 -1.83
N ALA A 86 -10.25 4.27 -1.65
CA ALA A 86 -10.75 3.97 -0.30
C ALA A 86 -9.79 3.03 0.45
N GLN A 87 -9.25 2.01 -0.23
CA GLN A 87 -8.24 1.10 0.34
C GLN A 87 -6.87 1.76 0.53
N PHE A 88 -6.56 2.80 -0.25
CA PHE A 88 -5.36 3.60 -0.06
C PHE A 88 -5.40 4.32 1.29
N PHE A 89 -6.55 4.92 1.64
CA PHE A 89 -6.75 5.70 2.88
C PHE A 89 -7.30 4.89 4.05
N SER A 90 -7.60 3.61 3.86
CA SER A 90 -7.98 2.76 4.96
C SER A 90 -6.74 2.30 5.72
N ASP A 91 -6.78 2.35 7.05
CA ASP A 91 -5.81 1.61 7.85
C ASP A 91 -5.82 0.15 7.39
N ASP A 92 -4.63 -0.44 7.22
CA ASP A 92 -4.46 -1.79 6.67
C ASP A 92 -5.28 -2.86 7.41
N GLU A 93 -5.76 -2.56 8.61
CA GLU A 93 -6.69 -3.41 9.34
C GLU A 93 -8.04 -3.61 8.65
N SER A 94 -8.43 -2.75 7.71
CA SER A 94 -9.73 -2.88 7.02
C SER A 94 -9.76 -3.93 5.90
N ARG A 95 -8.62 -4.58 5.58
CA ARG A 95 -8.62 -5.86 4.85
C ARG A 95 -8.43 -7.07 5.79
N LEU A 96 -8.39 -6.90 7.11
CA LEU A 96 -7.82 -7.90 8.03
C LEU A 96 -8.78 -8.53 9.05
N ASP A 97 -10.09 -8.49 8.83
CA ASP A 97 -10.97 -9.55 9.35
C ASP A 97 -11.02 -10.74 8.38
N LEU A 98 -9.87 -11.09 7.78
CA LEU A 98 -9.78 -12.37 7.09
C LEU A 98 -9.90 -13.47 8.14
N THR A 99 -10.89 -14.34 7.95
CA THR A 99 -10.99 -15.55 8.76
C THR A 99 -9.73 -16.40 8.56
N LYS A 100 -9.49 -17.35 9.46
CA LYS A 100 -8.33 -18.25 9.34
C LYS A 100 -8.32 -18.96 7.99
N GLU A 101 -9.50 -19.36 7.54
CA GLU A 101 -9.74 -20.04 6.27
C GLU A 101 -9.40 -19.13 5.07
N GLN A 102 -9.73 -17.84 5.15
CA GLN A 102 -9.39 -16.89 4.09
C GLN A 102 -7.89 -16.62 4.00
N LYS A 103 -7.17 -16.63 5.13
CA LYS A 103 -5.69 -16.52 5.15
C LYS A 103 -5.03 -17.78 4.58
N GLU A 104 -5.52 -18.95 4.96
CA GLU A 104 -5.06 -20.24 4.44
C GLU A 104 -5.17 -20.31 2.90
N ILE A 105 -6.29 -19.82 2.35
CA ILE A 105 -6.47 -19.74 0.89
C ILE A 105 -5.38 -18.91 0.21
N LEU A 106 -4.97 -17.78 0.82
CA LEU A 106 -3.92 -16.92 0.29
C LEU A 106 -2.54 -17.59 0.38
N GLU A 107 -2.24 -18.25 1.50
CA GLU A 107 -0.98 -19.00 1.66
C GLU A 107 -0.85 -20.12 0.63
N ILE A 108 -1.94 -20.85 0.37
CA ILE A 108 -1.98 -21.87 -0.68
C ILE A 108 -1.74 -21.22 -2.05
N TRP A 109 -2.44 -20.13 -2.35
CA TRP A 109 -2.34 -19.41 -3.63
C TRP A 109 -0.92 -18.94 -3.96
N ASP A 110 -0.18 -18.47 -2.95
CA ASP A 110 1.20 -18.01 -3.12
C ASP A 110 2.15 -19.15 -3.52
N GLY A 111 1.84 -20.39 -3.14
CA GLY A 111 2.60 -21.59 -3.50
C GLY A 111 2.29 -22.20 -4.87
N LEU A 112 1.22 -21.75 -5.56
CA LEU A 112 0.78 -22.31 -6.83
C LEU A 112 1.55 -21.76 -8.03
N ASP A 113 1.82 -22.64 -9.00
CA ASP A 113 2.32 -22.24 -10.32
C ASP A 113 1.22 -21.63 -11.22
N GLU A 114 1.60 -21.14 -12.40
CA GLU A 114 0.67 -20.43 -13.29
C GLU A 114 -0.51 -21.29 -13.75
N LYS A 115 -0.28 -22.58 -14.03
CA LYS A 115 -1.35 -23.51 -14.44
C LYS A 115 -2.24 -23.86 -13.26
N GLU A 116 -1.66 -24.06 -12.08
CA GLU A 116 -2.39 -24.35 -10.86
C GLU A 116 -3.28 -23.17 -10.44
N ARG A 117 -2.77 -21.93 -10.57
CA ARG A 117 -3.56 -20.71 -10.33
C ARG A 117 -4.73 -20.59 -11.30
N GLU A 118 -4.54 -20.91 -12.58
CA GLU A 118 -5.60 -20.88 -13.59
C GLU A 118 -6.73 -21.89 -13.24
N ILE A 119 -6.34 -23.11 -12.86
CA ILE A 119 -7.28 -24.15 -12.43
C ILE A 119 -8.02 -23.72 -11.16
N PHE A 120 -7.29 -23.22 -10.16
CA PHE A 120 -7.87 -22.74 -8.90
C PHE A 120 -8.91 -21.64 -9.15
N MET A 121 -8.58 -20.65 -9.99
CA MET A 121 -9.52 -19.58 -10.33
C MET A 121 -10.74 -20.10 -11.10
N THR A 122 -10.55 -21.04 -12.01
CA THR A 122 -11.65 -21.65 -12.77
C THR A 122 -12.60 -22.39 -11.84
N PHE A 123 -12.05 -23.17 -10.91
CA PHE A 123 -12.83 -23.90 -9.91
C PHE A 123 -13.61 -22.95 -8.99
N ILE A 124 -12.95 -21.95 -8.39
CA ILE A 124 -13.64 -20.99 -7.51
C ILE A 124 -14.75 -20.23 -8.25
N ARG A 125 -14.52 -19.82 -9.49
CA ARG A 125 -15.55 -19.16 -10.30
C ARG A 125 -16.75 -20.06 -10.54
N SER A 126 -16.54 -21.37 -10.71
CA SER A 126 -17.63 -22.34 -10.91
C SER A 126 -18.52 -22.54 -9.69
N LEU A 127 -17.99 -22.30 -8.48
CA LEU A 127 -18.73 -22.40 -7.22
C LEU A 127 -19.65 -21.20 -6.97
N LYS A 128 -19.38 -20.07 -7.62
CA LYS A 128 -20.16 -18.84 -7.49
C LYS A 128 -21.34 -18.88 -8.47
N LYS A 129 -22.33 -19.75 -8.19
CA LYS A 129 -23.63 -19.72 -8.87
C LYS A 129 -24.48 -18.54 -8.42
#